data_AF-A0A7Y9SKF5-F1
#
_entry.id   AF-A0A7Y9SKF5-F1
#
_cell.length_a   1.000
_cell.length_b   1.000
_cell.length_c   1.000
_cell.angle_alpha   90.00
_cell.angle_beta   90.00
_cell.angle_gamma   90.00
#
_symmetry.space_group_name_H-M   'P 1'
#
loop_
_entity.id
_entity.type
_entity.pdbx_description
1 polymer ?
#
loop_
_entity_poly.entity_id
_entity_poly.type
_entity_poly.pdbx_seq_one_letter_code
_entity_poly.pdbx_strand_id
1 'polypeptide(L)'
;MPDLSLAPPSVRALAEFLTSRRASLSVVRFDSPVNQELRSETPRGTVQVLVDRGQWFVELAPSGSNEFFNVAVWIACLEGGDEDAILLPLDAQTTWIANYLASSEPRKFSIECLLNVRRARAYRRMGLRP
;
A
#
# COMPACT_ATOMS: atom_id res chain seq x y z
N MET A 1 15.82 0.55 -14.44
CA MET A 1 14.62 0.99 -13.71
C MET A 1 13.38 0.37 -14.36
N PRO A 2 12.28 0.17 -13.60
CA PRO A 2 11.00 -0.24 -14.17
C PRO A 2 10.55 0.71 -15.29
N ASP A 3 9.92 0.18 -16.34
CA ASP A 3 9.21 1.02 -17.31
C ASP A 3 7.86 1.44 -16.70
N LEU A 4 7.76 2.72 -16.33
CA LEU A 4 6.58 3.33 -15.73
C LEU A 4 5.88 4.30 -16.69
N SER A 5 6.10 4.18 -18.00
CA SER A 5 5.54 5.10 -19.01
C SER A 5 4.01 5.20 -18.96
N LEU A 6 3.34 4.10 -18.60
CA LEU A 6 1.88 4.02 -18.46
C LEU A 6 1.37 4.31 -17.03
N ALA A 7 2.27 4.53 -16.07
CA ALA A 7 1.87 4.74 -14.69
C ALA A 7 1.32 6.17 -14.46
N PRO A 8 0.27 6.32 -13.63
CA PRO A 8 -0.21 7.62 -13.20
C PRO A 8 0.91 8.49 -12.61
N PRO A 9 0.85 9.83 -12.75
CA PRO A 9 1.87 10.73 -12.21
C PRO A 9 2.20 10.49 -10.73
N SER A 10 1.19 10.19 -9.90
CA SER A 10 1.33 9.90 -8.48
C SER A 10 2.13 8.62 -8.20
N VAL A 11 1.95 7.58 -9.02
CA VAL A 11 2.72 6.33 -8.93
C VAL A 11 4.17 6.54 -9.34
N ARG A 12 4.41 7.32 -10.42
CA ARG A 12 5.78 7.66 -10.84
C ARG A 12 6.53 8.45 -9.77
N ALA A 13 5.87 9.45 -9.17
CA ALA A 13 6.43 10.23 -8.07
C ALA A 13 6.74 9.34 -6.85
N LEU A 14 5.87 8.39 -6.51
CA LEU A 14 6.14 7.42 -5.44
C LEU A 14 7.35 6.53 -5.76
N ALA A 15 7.46 6.04 -7.00
CA ALA A 15 8.60 5.21 -7.41
C ALA A 15 9.94 5.99 -7.40
N GLU A 16 9.93 7.26 -7.82
CA GLU A 16 11.08 8.17 -7.72
C GLU A 16 11.48 8.39 -6.25
N PHE A 17 10.49 8.65 -5.38
CA PHE A 17 10.70 8.77 -3.94
C PHE A 17 11.35 7.51 -3.36
N LEU A 18 10.82 6.33 -3.64
CA LEU A 18 11.36 5.05 -3.18
C LEU A 18 12.79 4.81 -3.68
N THR A 19 13.05 5.10 -4.95
CA THR A 19 14.39 4.99 -5.56
C THR A 19 15.40 5.92 -4.87
N SER A 20 15.01 7.17 -4.58
CA SER A 20 15.88 8.13 -3.89
C SER A 20 16.24 7.70 -2.47
N ARG A 21 15.42 6.84 -1.85
CA ARG A 21 15.67 6.21 -0.55
C ARG A 21 16.47 4.92 -0.63
N ARG A 22 17.08 4.62 -1.79
CA ARG A 22 17.87 3.40 -2.06
C ARG A 22 17.07 2.11 -1.88
N ALA A 23 15.75 2.18 -1.95
CA ALA A 23 14.93 1.00 -1.90
C ALA A 23 14.99 0.29 -3.26
N SER A 24 15.32 -1.00 -3.25
CA SER A 24 15.42 -1.80 -4.48
C SER A 24 14.04 -1.96 -5.09
N LEU A 25 13.83 -1.42 -6.30
CA LEU A 25 12.61 -1.64 -7.07
C LEU A 25 12.75 -2.92 -7.88
N SER A 26 12.02 -3.97 -7.51
CA SER A 26 11.84 -5.14 -8.36
C SER A 26 10.53 -5.03 -9.13
N VAL A 27 10.57 -5.33 -10.43
CA VAL A 27 9.36 -5.51 -11.24
C VAL A 27 9.09 -6.99 -11.30
N VAL A 28 8.00 -7.44 -10.69
CA VAL A 28 7.48 -8.79 -10.94
C VAL A 28 6.45 -8.66 -12.05
N ARG A 29 6.78 -9.20 -13.22
CA ARG A 29 5.82 -9.40 -14.31
C ARG A 29 5.19 -10.76 -14.11
N PHE A 30 3.88 -10.81 -13.94
CA PHE A 30 3.15 -12.08 -14.01
C PHE A 30 2.92 -12.44 -15.49
N ASP A 31 2.57 -13.69 -15.79
CA ASP A 31 2.25 -14.16 -17.16
C ASP A 31 1.07 -13.41 -17.82
N SER A 32 0.41 -12.51 -17.08
CA SER A 32 -0.56 -11.55 -17.61
C SER A 32 0.10 -10.18 -17.79
N PRO A 33 0.05 -9.56 -19.01
CA PRO A 33 0.58 -8.22 -19.27
C PRO A 33 -0.11 -7.12 -18.46
N VAL A 34 -1.20 -7.46 -17.78
CA VAL A 34 -2.04 -6.56 -16.98
C VAL A 34 -1.49 -6.37 -15.56
N ASN A 35 -0.70 -7.33 -15.05
CA ASN A 35 -0.27 -7.35 -13.66
C ASN A 35 1.22 -7.01 -13.57
N GLN A 36 1.50 -5.78 -13.17
CA GLN A 36 2.85 -5.34 -12.81
C GLN A 36 2.89 -5.08 -11.32
N GLU A 37 3.94 -5.58 -10.69
CA GLU A 37 4.20 -5.34 -9.28
C GLU A 37 5.53 -4.62 -9.11
N LEU A 38 5.50 -3.47 -8.42
CA LEU A 38 6.69 -2.75 -7.98
C LEU A 38 6.88 -2.97 -6.49
N ARG A 39 7.88 -3.76 -6.09
CA ARG A 39 8.22 -3.90 -4.66
C ARG A 39 9.37 -3.03 -4.28
N SER A 40 9.27 -2.43 -3.09
CA SER A 40 10.34 -1.62 -2.52
C SER A 40 10.42 -1.83 -1.01
N GLU A 41 11.54 -2.42 -0.58
CA GLU A 41 11.80 -2.65 0.84
C GLU A 41 12.37 -1.38 1.49
N THR A 42 11.78 -1.00 2.62
CA THR A 42 12.25 0.09 3.46
C THR A 42 12.35 -0.38 4.90
N PRO A 43 13.11 0.30 5.78
CA PRO A 43 13.15 -0.03 7.20
C PRO A 43 11.77 -0.05 7.88
N ARG A 44 10.80 0.68 7.34
CA ARG A 44 9.43 0.81 7.89
C ARG A 44 8.44 -0.17 7.28
N GLY A 45 8.78 -0.84 6.19
CA GLY A 45 7.87 -1.71 5.48
C GLY A 45 8.18 -1.86 4.01
N THR A 46 7.43 -2.73 3.36
CA THR A 46 7.55 -3.00 1.93
C THR A 46 6.36 -2.38 1.22
N VAL A 47 6.62 -1.50 0.26
CA VAL A 47 5.57 -0.96 -0.61
C VAL A 47 5.40 -1.89 -1.79
N GLN A 48 4.15 -2.15 -2.18
CA GLN A 48 3.82 -2.70 -3.47
C GLN A 48 2.88 -1.80 -4.26
N VAL A 49 3.12 -1.67 -5.55
CA VAL A 49 2.18 -1.08 -6.51
C VAL A 49 1.73 -2.18 -7.44
N LEU A 50 0.41 -2.35 -7.59
CA LEU A 50 -0.21 -3.35 -8.45
C LEU A 50 -1.04 -2.67 -9.54
N VAL A 51 -1.14 -3.31 -10.69
CA VAL A 51 -2.10 -2.96 -11.74
C VAL A 51 -3.00 -4.16 -11.98
N ASP A 52 -4.31 -3.96 -11.97
CA ASP A 52 -5.30 -4.97 -12.37
C ASP A 52 -6.36 -4.31 -13.26
N ARG A 53 -6.55 -4.85 -14.47
CA ARG A 53 -7.48 -4.36 -15.51
C ARG A 53 -7.44 -2.84 -15.74
N GLY A 54 -6.24 -2.25 -15.68
CA GLY A 54 -6.02 -0.80 -15.88
C GLY A 54 -6.27 0.06 -14.64
N GLN A 55 -6.69 -0.54 -13.53
CA GLN A 55 -6.77 0.10 -12.23
C GLN A 55 -5.47 -0.10 -11.46
N TRP A 56 -4.99 0.98 -10.83
CA TRP A 56 -3.76 0.98 -10.04
C TRP A 56 -4.09 0.90 -8.55
N PHE A 57 -3.33 0.08 -7.84
CA PHE A 57 -3.44 -0.12 -6.40
C PHE A 57 -2.08 0.09 -5.77
N VAL A 58 -2.07 0.63 -4.56
CA VAL A 58 -0.85 0.76 -3.77
C VAL A 58 -1.11 0.25 -2.36
N GLU A 59 -0.19 -0.57 -1.88
CA GLU A 59 -0.30 -1.24 -0.60
C GLU A 59 1.03 -1.21 0.13
N LEU A 60 0.97 -1.37 1.44
CA LEU A 60 2.12 -1.35 2.32
C LEU A 60 2.06 -2.56 3.25
N ALA A 61 3.14 -3.32 3.29
CA ALA A 61 3.36 -4.35 4.29
C ALA A 61 4.23 -3.79 5.43
N PRO A 62 3.93 -4.13 6.70
CA PRO A 62 4.84 -3.87 7.81
C PRO A 62 6.21 -4.47 7.57
N SER A 63 7.25 -3.86 8.13
CA SER A 63 8.61 -4.41 8.05
C SER A 63 8.67 -5.85 8.58
N GLY A 64 9.27 -6.77 7.81
CA GLY A 64 9.34 -8.19 8.14
C GLY A 64 8.05 -9.00 7.90
N SER A 65 7.01 -8.39 7.32
CA SER A 65 5.76 -9.07 6.96
C SER A 65 5.63 -9.23 5.44
N ASN A 66 4.98 -10.32 5.01
CA ASN A 66 4.56 -10.53 3.62
C ASN A 66 3.07 -10.20 3.42
N GLU A 67 2.41 -9.63 4.43
CA GLU A 67 1.00 -9.23 4.37
C GLU A 67 0.89 -7.77 3.97
N PHE A 68 0.27 -7.54 2.81
CA PHE A 68 0.04 -6.19 2.30
C PHE A 68 -1.35 -5.70 2.65
N PHE A 69 -1.42 -4.39 2.93
CA PHE A 69 -2.65 -3.73 3.31
C PHE A 69 -2.80 -2.42 2.54
N ASN A 70 -4.03 -2.16 2.10
CA ASN A 70 -4.39 -0.87 1.54
C ASN A 70 -4.23 0.25 2.58
N VAL A 71 -3.95 1.47 2.11
CA VAL A 71 -3.80 2.67 2.95
C VAL A 71 -4.98 2.90 3.89
N ALA A 72 -6.22 2.63 3.47
CA ALA A 72 -7.39 2.77 4.33
C ALA A 72 -7.34 1.85 5.57
N VAL A 73 -6.79 0.64 5.43
CA VAL A 73 -6.61 -0.30 6.55
C VAL A 73 -5.56 0.21 7.52
N TRP A 74 -4.46 0.76 6.99
CA TRP A 74 -3.42 1.40 7.80
C TRP A 74 -3.94 2.59 8.59
N ILE A 75 -4.68 3.49 7.93
CA ILE A 75 -5.28 4.67 8.57
C ILE A 75 -6.21 4.25 9.70
N ALA A 76 -7.16 3.36 9.43
CA ALA A 76 -8.11 2.89 10.45
C ALA A 76 -7.38 2.25 11.65
N CYS A 77 -6.37 1.42 11.38
CA CYS A 77 -5.59 0.79 12.45
C CYS A 77 -4.78 1.81 13.29
N LEU A 78 -4.22 2.83 12.64
CA LEU A 78 -3.41 3.85 13.31
C LEU A 78 -4.23 4.88 14.10
N GLU A 79 -5.43 5.21 13.61
CA GLU A 79 -6.31 6.19 14.25
C GLU A 79 -7.22 5.56 15.32
N GLY A 80 -7.16 4.23 15.48
CA GLY A 80 -8.08 3.49 16.36
C GLY A 80 -9.55 3.66 15.94
N GLY A 81 -9.76 4.04 14.68
CA GLY A 81 -11.04 4.50 14.14
C GLY A 81 -11.79 3.42 13.36
N ASP A 82 -13.05 3.74 13.04
CA ASP A 82 -14.02 2.84 12.43
C ASP A 82 -13.53 2.27 11.07
N GLU A 83 -13.92 1.04 10.83
CA GLU A 83 -13.52 0.18 9.72
C GLU A 83 -14.00 0.73 8.35
N ASP A 84 -14.84 1.76 8.35
CA ASP A 84 -15.43 2.43 7.18
C ASP A 84 -14.56 3.55 6.60
N ALA A 85 -13.25 3.60 6.92
CA ALA A 85 -12.34 4.55 6.31
C ALA A 85 -12.52 4.59 4.77
N ILE A 86 -12.86 5.78 4.27
CA ILE A 86 -13.12 6.07 2.86
C ILE A 86 -11.94 5.55 2.04
N LEU A 87 -12.22 4.82 0.96
CA LEU A 87 -11.18 4.47 0.00
C LEU A 87 -10.61 5.76 -0.57
N LEU A 88 -9.38 6.07 -0.19
CA LEU A 88 -8.71 7.26 -0.66
C LEU A 88 -8.47 7.16 -2.17
N PRO A 89 -8.58 8.27 -2.92
CA PRO A 89 -8.06 8.36 -4.28
C PRO A 89 -6.58 7.95 -4.37
N LEU A 90 -6.14 7.44 -5.52
CA LEU A 90 -4.80 6.87 -5.69
C LEU A 90 -3.68 7.87 -5.33
N ASP A 91 -3.81 9.12 -5.74
CA ASP A 91 -2.91 10.22 -5.37
C ASP A 91 -2.80 10.37 -3.85
N ALA A 92 -3.93 10.46 -3.15
CA ALA A 92 -3.95 10.52 -1.68
C ALA A 92 -3.33 9.28 -1.02
N GLN A 93 -3.53 8.09 -1.58
CA GLN A 93 -2.88 6.86 -1.09
C GLN A 93 -1.35 6.93 -1.24
N THR A 94 -0.85 7.32 -2.41
CA THR A 94 0.60 7.42 -2.67
C THR A 94 1.27 8.50 -1.81
N THR A 95 0.62 9.66 -1.63
CA THR A 95 1.09 10.73 -0.74
C THR A 95 1.13 10.25 0.70
N TRP A 96 0.10 9.55 1.17
CA TRP A 96 0.07 9.00 2.52
C TRP A 96 1.22 8.01 2.75
N ILE A 97 1.49 7.10 1.81
CA ILE A 97 2.60 6.14 1.92
C ILE A 97 3.94 6.88 1.95
N ALA A 98 4.17 7.82 1.05
CA ALA A 98 5.40 8.60 1.04
C ALA A 98 5.62 9.33 2.38
N ASN A 99 4.58 9.94 2.93
CA ASN A 99 4.62 10.61 4.23
C ASN A 99 4.86 9.62 5.39
N TYR A 100 4.19 8.46 5.38
CA TYR A 100 4.38 7.42 6.39
C TYR A 100 5.82 6.90 6.41
N LEU A 101 6.40 6.66 5.24
CA LEU A 101 7.79 6.23 5.09
C LEU A 101 8.80 7.34 5.42
N ALA A 102 8.44 8.59 5.17
CA ALA A 102 9.27 9.75 5.47
C ALA A 102 9.26 10.15 6.95
N SER A 103 8.18 9.84 7.67
CA SER A 103 8.02 10.14 9.09
C SER A 103 9.18 9.58 9.91
N SER A 104 9.75 10.39 10.79
CA SER A 104 10.73 9.96 11.80
C SER A 104 10.05 9.31 13.01
N GLU A 105 8.78 9.62 13.26
CA GLU A 105 8.06 9.13 14.42
C GLU A 105 7.63 7.67 14.23
N PRO A 106 7.95 6.76 15.16
CA PRO A 106 7.44 5.41 15.14
C PRO A 106 5.94 5.45 15.46
N ARG A 107 5.11 5.07 14.48
CA ARG A 107 3.68 4.94 14.72
C ARG A 107 3.40 3.60 15.39
N LYS A 108 2.62 3.61 16.48
CA LYS A 108 2.21 2.38 17.16
C LYS A 108 1.10 1.71 16.37
N PHE A 109 1.32 0.49 15.94
CA PHE A 109 0.32 -0.40 15.34
C PHE A 109 0.64 -1.85 15.72
N SER A 110 -0.33 -2.75 15.56
CA SER A 110 -0.08 -4.19 15.60
C SER A 110 -0.51 -4.82 14.27
N ILE A 111 0.16 -5.91 13.87
CA ILE A 111 -0.26 -6.69 12.68
C ILE A 111 -1.68 -7.23 12.90
N GLU A 112 -2.02 -7.64 14.12
CA GLU A 112 -3.36 -8.09 14.50
C GLU A 112 -4.42 -7.02 14.23
N CYS A 113 -4.13 -5.76 14.53
CA CYS A 113 -5.02 -4.64 14.23
C CYS A 113 -5.26 -4.50 12.72
N LEU A 114 -4.21 -4.55 11.90
CA LEU A 114 -4.32 -4.51 10.44
C LEU A 114 -5.17 -5.69 9.89
N LEU A 115 -4.93 -6.90 10.41
CA LEU A 115 -5.67 -8.10 10.04
C LEU A 115 -7.15 -8.02 10.43
N ASN A 116 -7.44 -7.55 11.64
CA ASN A 116 -8.81 -7.41 12.14
C ASN A 116 -9.58 -6.38 11.30
N VAL A 117 -9.00 -5.21 11.03
CA VAL A 117 -9.61 -4.19 10.17
C VAL A 117 -9.86 -4.73 8.76
N ARG A 118 -8.87 -5.40 8.15
CA ARG A 118 -9.02 -6.02 6.82
C ARG A 118 -10.17 -7.04 6.80
N ARG A 119 -10.22 -7.91 7.81
CA ARG A 119 -11.26 -8.95 7.94
C ARG A 119 -12.63 -8.31 8.09
N ALA A 120 -12.81 -7.42 9.05
CA ALA A 120 -14.11 -6.83 9.33
C ALA A 120 -14.68 -6.05 8.13
N ARG A 121 -13.82 -5.33 7.38
CA ARG A 121 -14.19 -4.72 6.09
C ARG A 121 -14.68 -5.74 5.06
N ALA A 122 -14.01 -6.88 4.95
CA ALA A 122 -14.41 -7.94 4.03
C ALA A 122 -15.77 -8.54 4.43
N TYR A 123 -15.99 -8.80 5.73
CA TYR A 123 -17.27 -9.29 6.25
C TYR A 123 -18.42 -8.31 5.95
N ARG A 124 -18.24 -7.01 6.24
CA ARG A 124 -19.26 -5.98 5.95
C ARG A 124 -19.60 -5.89 4.46
N ARG A 125 -18.60 -5.95 3.55
CA ARG A 125 -18.84 -5.97 2.10
C ARG A 125 -19.70 -7.14 1.63
N MET A 126 -19.64 -8.26 2.35
CA MET A 126 -20.47 -9.44 2.11
C MET A 126 -21.81 -9.39 2.86
N GLY A 127 -22.10 -8.33 3.62
CA GLY A 127 -23.28 -8.22 4.48
C GLY A 127 -23.24 -9.11 5.73
N LEU A 128 -22.05 -9.55 6.14
CA LEU A 128 -21.82 -10.42 7.30
C LEU A 128 -21.36 -9.61 8.52
N ARG A 129 -21.64 -10.13 9.72
CA ARG A 129 -21.10 -9.56 10.97
C ARG A 129 -19.65 -10.02 11.19
N PRO A 130 -18.73 -9.13 11.63
CA PRO A 130 -17.31 -9.46 11.85
C PRO A 130 -17.06 -10.62 12.81
#